data_AF-A0A511DQP9-F1
#
_entry.id   AF-A0A511DQP9-F1
#
_cell.length_a   1.000
_cell.length_b   1.000
_cell.length_c   1.000
_cell.angle_alpha   90.00
_cell.angle_beta   90.00
_cell.angle_gamma   90.00
#
_symmetry.space_group_name_H-M   'P 1'
#
loop_
_entity.id
_entity.type
_entity.pdbx_description
1 polymer ?
#
loop_
_entity_poly.entity_id
_entity_poly.type
_entity_poly.pdbx_seq_one_letter_code
_entity_poly.pdbx_strand_id
1 'polypeptide(L)'
;MRTTEQQRLVEDRLWELIEPLLPGPPPPRGPGGRPRIDDRAALEGILFVLSTGCRWRDLPPQLGCGSGHTAWRRLRAWQDAGVWDRLHRLVLDELSDAAVLDWSRACIDAVSVRAKRGAS
;
A
#
# COMPACT_ATOMS: atom_id res chain seq x y z
N MET A 1 -6.77 8.12 -28.23
CA MET A 1 -5.39 7.94 -27.76
C MET A 1 -5.48 7.36 -26.35
N ARG A 2 -5.29 6.04 -26.17
CA ARG A 2 -5.45 5.38 -24.87
C ARG A 2 -4.13 5.50 -24.12
N THR A 3 -4.10 6.30 -23.06
CA THR A 3 -2.99 6.38 -22.12
C THR A 3 -2.76 4.99 -21.53
N THR A 4 -1.54 4.48 -21.64
CA THR A 4 -1.10 3.25 -20.98
C THR A 4 -1.03 3.55 -19.48
N GLU A 5 -2.15 3.44 -18.77
CA GLU A 5 -2.14 3.43 -17.32
C GLU A 5 -1.37 2.19 -16.86
N GLN A 6 -0.14 2.42 -16.39
CA GLN A 6 0.51 1.46 -15.51
C GLN A 6 -0.43 1.25 -14.33
N GLN A 7 -1.09 0.10 -14.29
CA GLN A 7 -2.00 -0.28 -13.20
C GLN A 7 -1.23 -0.20 -11.88
N ARG A 8 -1.41 0.90 -11.16
CA ARG A 8 -0.89 1.07 -9.81
C ARG A 8 -1.68 0.15 -8.90
N LEU A 9 -0.98 -0.60 -8.06
CA LEU A 9 -1.64 -1.49 -7.09
C LEU A 9 -2.35 -0.71 -5.99
N VAL A 10 -1.93 0.53 -5.74
CA VAL A 10 -2.59 1.46 -4.83
C VAL A 10 -3.40 2.45 -5.65
N GLU A 11 -4.72 2.34 -5.58
CA GLU A 11 -5.66 3.34 -6.08
C GLU A 11 -5.41 4.70 -5.41
N ASP A 12 -5.61 5.79 -6.14
CA ASP A 12 -5.38 7.15 -5.62
C ASP A 12 -6.21 7.43 -4.36
N ARG A 13 -7.45 6.92 -4.29
CA ARG A 13 -8.30 7.08 -3.10
C ARG A 13 -7.73 6.44 -1.84
N LEU A 14 -7.19 5.23 -1.96
CA LEU A 14 -6.55 4.56 -0.81
C LEU A 14 -5.33 5.34 -0.34
N TRP A 15 -4.57 5.88 -1.30
CA TRP A 15 -3.43 6.73 -0.99
C TRP A 15 -3.84 8.02 -0.27
N GLU A 16 -4.86 8.72 -0.76
CA GLU A 16 -5.40 9.94 -0.15
C GLU A 16 -5.84 9.75 1.30
N LEU A 17 -6.34 8.56 1.66
CA LEU A 17 -6.71 8.23 3.03
C LEU A 17 -5.49 7.91 3.93
N ILE A 18 -4.48 7.23 3.38
CA ILE A 18 -3.33 6.77 4.16
C ILE A 18 -2.27 7.85 4.32
N GLU A 19 -1.96 8.61 3.26
CA GLU A 19 -0.93 9.64 3.24
C GLU A 19 -0.96 10.58 4.47
N PRO A 20 -2.11 11.19 4.86
CA PRO A 20 -2.16 12.07 6.02
C PRO A 20 -1.95 11.37 7.36
N LEU A 21 -2.10 10.04 7.42
CA LEU A 21 -1.87 9.25 8.63
C LEU A 21 -0.40 8.90 8.83
N LEU A 22 0.41 8.93 7.76
CA LEU A 22 1.78 8.48 7.80
C LEU A 22 2.62 9.36 8.73
N PRO A 23 3.51 8.76 9.54
CA PRO A 23 4.48 9.53 10.29
C PRO A 23 5.40 10.26 9.31
N GLY A 24 5.73 11.51 9.62
CA GLY A 24 6.66 12.31 8.83
C GLY A 24 7.99 11.59 8.60
N PRO A 25 8.69 11.87 7.49
CA PRO A 25 9.94 11.20 7.18
C PRO A 25 10.95 11.45 8.31
N PRO A 26 11.68 10.40 8.76
CA PRO A 26 12.74 10.60 9.74
C PRO A 26 13.82 11.51 9.16
N PRO A 27 14.62 12.18 10.02
CA PRO A 27 15.68 13.05 9.57
C PRO A 27 16.65 12.32 8.61
N PRO A 28 17.24 13.02 7.63
CA PRO A 28 18.20 12.44 6.71
C PRO A 28 19.34 11.77 7.47
N ARG A 29 19.79 10.59 7.01
CA ARG A 29 20.89 9.83 7.65
C ARG A 29 22.29 10.39 7.37
N GLY A 30 22.40 11.70 7.17
CA GLY A 30 23.63 12.36 6.75
C GLY A 30 23.95 12.18 5.25
N PRO A 31 25.05 12.81 4.77
CA PRO A 31 25.44 12.74 3.36
C PRO A 31 25.90 11.32 2.98
N GLY A 32 25.39 10.80 1.85
CA GLY A 32 25.83 9.53 1.24
C GLY A 32 24.92 8.32 1.46
N GLY A 33 23.83 8.45 2.22
CA GLY A 33 22.83 7.37 2.37
C GLY A 33 22.00 7.14 1.11
N ARG A 34 21.63 5.88 0.83
CA ARG A 34 20.66 5.57 -0.24
C ARG A 34 19.34 6.32 0.03
N PRO A 35 18.76 7.03 -0.96
CA PRO A 35 17.50 7.71 -0.80
C PRO A 35 16.41 6.78 -0.25
N ARG A 36 15.59 7.30 0.65
CA ARG A 36 14.42 6.58 1.17
C ARG A 36 13.46 6.33 0.00
N ILE A 37 12.93 5.11 -0.10
CA ILE A 37 11.87 4.82 -1.06
C ILE A 37 10.62 5.63 -0.69
N ASP A 38 9.94 6.10 -1.72
CA ASP A 38 8.66 6.78 -1.59
C ASP A 38 7.67 5.96 -0.74
N ASP A 39 6.85 6.67 0.03
CA ASP A 39 5.93 6.03 0.98
C ASP A 39 4.78 5.31 0.26
N ARG A 40 4.35 5.80 -0.92
CA ARG A 40 3.36 5.11 -1.76
C ARG A 40 3.93 3.85 -2.38
N ALA A 41 5.17 3.92 -2.86
CA ALA A 41 5.88 2.74 -3.36
C ALA A 41 6.05 1.66 -2.26
N ALA A 42 6.32 2.08 -1.02
CA ALA A 42 6.39 1.16 0.11
C ALA A 42 5.03 0.51 0.41
N LEU A 43 3.94 1.29 0.36
CA LEU A 43 2.57 0.78 0.53
C LEU A 43 2.21 -0.24 -0.56
N GLU A 44 2.52 0.04 -1.83
CA GLU A 44 2.31 -0.90 -2.95
C GLU A 44 3.01 -2.24 -2.69
N GLY A 45 4.26 -2.20 -2.22
CA GLY A 45 5.01 -3.41 -1.88
C GLY A 45 4.44 -4.18 -0.69
N ILE A 46 3.93 -3.48 0.33
CA ILE A 46 3.23 -4.09 1.47
C ILE A 46 1.97 -4.80 0.98
N LEU A 47 1.11 -4.10 0.25
CA LEU A 47 -0.16 -4.65 -0.22
C LEU A 47 0.04 -5.84 -1.14
N PHE A 48 1.05 -5.81 -2.02
CA PHE A 48 1.38 -6.95 -2.88
C PHE A 48 1.73 -8.21 -2.07
N VAL A 49 2.58 -8.07 -1.05
CA VAL A 49 2.98 -9.22 -0.21
C VAL A 49 1.80 -9.73 0.61
N LEU A 50 1.00 -8.83 1.18
CA LEU A 50 -0.17 -9.20 1.98
C LEU A 50 -1.27 -9.84 1.14
N SER A 51 -1.47 -9.41 -0.11
CA SER A 51 -2.49 -9.97 -1.01
C SER A 51 -2.09 -11.31 -1.61
N THR A 52 -0.82 -11.46 -1.99
CA THR A 52 -0.34 -12.69 -2.64
C THR A 52 0.14 -13.76 -1.65
N GLY A 53 0.42 -13.38 -0.40
CA GLY A 53 1.02 -14.26 0.60
C GLY A 53 2.45 -14.68 0.26
N CYS A 54 3.11 -14.04 -0.71
CA CYS A 54 4.49 -14.36 -1.06
C CYS A 54 5.44 -13.99 0.09
N ARG A 55 6.66 -14.53 0.09
CA ARG A 55 7.65 -14.11 1.09
C ARG A 55 8.11 -12.71 0.75
N TRP A 56 8.45 -11.90 1.75
CA TRP A 56 9.00 -10.55 1.54
C TRP A 56 10.21 -10.53 0.59
N ARG A 57 11.07 -11.56 0.62
CA ARG A 57 12.21 -11.68 -0.30
C ARG A 57 11.83 -11.96 -1.76
N ASP A 58 10.61 -12.43 -2.00
CA ASP A 58 10.07 -12.78 -3.30
C ASP A 58 9.26 -11.62 -3.92
N LEU A 59 9.25 -10.43 -3.29
CA LEU A 59 8.65 -9.22 -3.84
C LEU A 59 9.32 -8.89 -5.20
N PRO A 60 8.56 -8.83 -6.32
CA PRO A 60 9.13 -8.62 -7.64
C PRO A 60 9.82 -7.25 -7.75
N PRO A 61 11.10 -7.18 -8.14
CA PRO A 61 11.81 -5.91 -8.27
C PRO A 61 11.22 -4.98 -9.34
N GLN A 62 10.49 -5.54 -10.31
CA GLN A 62 9.85 -4.80 -11.41
C GLN A 62 8.72 -3.89 -10.94
N LEU A 63 8.19 -4.08 -9.73
CA LEU A 63 7.15 -3.21 -9.16
C LEU A 63 7.67 -1.85 -8.70
N GLY A 64 9.00 -1.67 -8.60
CA GLY A 64 9.57 -0.39 -8.17
C GLY A 64 9.36 -0.07 -6.68
N CYS A 65 8.73 -0.96 -5.91
CA CYS A 65 8.40 -0.80 -4.49
C CYS A 65 9.60 -0.93 -3.52
N GLY A 66 10.83 -0.98 -4.04
CA GLY A 66 12.03 -1.29 -3.27
C GLY A 66 12.14 -2.78 -2.89
N SER A 67 12.93 -3.08 -1.86
CA SER A 67 13.07 -4.46 -1.36
C SER A 67 11.95 -4.80 -0.39
N GLY A 68 11.51 -6.07 -0.35
CA GLY A 68 10.48 -6.46 0.60
C GLY A 68 10.89 -6.35 2.07
N HIS A 69 12.20 -6.40 2.40
CA HIS A 69 12.66 -5.99 3.74
C HIS A 69 12.35 -4.52 4.06
N THR A 70 12.41 -3.64 3.06
CA THR A 70 12.04 -2.24 3.24
C THR A 70 10.54 -2.09 3.44
N ALA A 71 9.73 -2.81 2.66
CA ALA A 71 8.28 -2.87 2.83
C ALA A 71 7.90 -3.38 4.24
N TRP A 72 8.50 -4.50 4.69
CA TRP A 72 8.25 -5.04 6.03
C TRP A 72 8.63 -4.07 7.16
N ARG A 73 9.81 -3.43 7.08
CA ARG A 73 10.20 -2.40 8.06
C ARG A 73 9.21 -1.25 8.08
N ARG A 74 8.65 -0.89 6.92
CA ARG A 74 7.67 0.19 6.81
C ARG A 74 6.33 -0.21 7.41
N LEU A 75 5.84 -1.41 7.10
CA LEU A 75 4.65 -1.99 7.72
C LEU A 75 4.74 -1.95 9.24
N ARG A 76 5.88 -2.40 9.79
CA ARG A 76 6.12 -2.37 11.24
C ARG A 76 6.16 -0.95 11.81
N ALA A 77 6.91 -0.05 11.18
CA ALA A 77 6.98 1.34 11.63
C ALA A 77 5.60 2.03 11.63
N TRP A 78 4.77 1.74 10.63
CA TRP A 78 3.41 2.27 10.53
C TRP A 78 2.45 1.62 11.53
N GLN A 79 2.63 0.33 11.84
CA GLN A 79 1.94 -0.34 12.94
C GLN A 79 2.28 0.31 14.28
N ASP A 80 3.57 0.49 14.57
CA ASP A 80 4.04 1.09 15.81
C ASP A 80 3.57 2.57 15.93
N ALA A 81 3.38 3.25 14.81
CA ALA A 81 2.83 4.61 14.73
C ALA A 81 1.29 4.66 14.70
N GLY A 82 0.59 3.53 14.85
CA GLY A 82 -0.87 3.45 14.86
C GLY A 82 -1.54 3.93 13.56
N VAL A 83 -0.86 3.82 12.42
CA VAL A 83 -1.40 4.22 11.11
C VAL A 83 -2.62 3.36 10.77
N TRP A 84 -2.50 2.04 10.93
CA TRP A 84 -3.56 1.09 10.59
C TRP A 84 -4.78 1.24 11.51
N ASP A 85 -4.57 1.50 12.80
CA ASP A 85 -5.67 1.74 13.74
C ASP A 85 -6.41 3.05 13.46
N ARG A 86 -5.70 4.08 13.01
CA ARG A 86 -6.33 5.33 12.55
C ARG A 86 -7.08 5.15 11.25
N LEU A 87 -6.52 4.40 10.31
CA LEU A 87 -7.20 4.09 9.05
C LEU A 87 -8.48 3.29 9.29
N HIS A 88 -8.42 2.27 10.15
CA HIS A 88 -9.59 1.47 10.51
C HIS A 88 -10.69 2.34 11.15
N ARG A 89 -10.32 3.26 12.05
CA ARG A 89 -11.28 4.21 12.64
C ARG A 89 -11.91 5.14 11.61
N LEU A 90 -11.13 5.71 10.70
CA LEU A 90 -11.67 6.55 9.62
C LEU A 90 -12.68 5.79 8.76
N VAL A 91 -12.39 4.53 8.43
CA VAL A 91 -13.30 3.67 7.67
C VAL A 91 -14.56 3.37 8.48
N LEU A 92 -14.44 3.10 9.78
CA LEU A 92 -15.60 2.88 10.65
C LEU A 92 -16.45 4.13 10.82
N ASP A 93 -15.84 5.31 10.93
CA ASP A 93 -16.55 6.58 11.04
C ASP A 93 -17.34 6.86 9.76
N GLU A 94 -16.70 6.72 8.59
CA GLU A 94 -17.35 6.84 7.27
C GLU A 94 -18.50 5.82 7.12
N LEU A 95 -18.32 4.58 7.59
CA LEU A 95 -19.35 3.54 7.56
C LEU A 95 -20.46 3.75 8.59
N SER A 96 -20.16 4.37 9.72
CA SER A 96 -21.16 4.70 10.73
C SER A 96 -22.07 5.83 10.25
N ASP A 97 -21.52 6.76 9.47
CA ASP A 97 -22.28 7.78 8.74
C ASP A 97 -22.97 7.20 7.49
N ALA A 98 -22.41 6.17 6.87
CA ALA A 98 -22.91 5.52 5.66
C ALA A 98 -23.20 4.01 5.87
N ALA A 99 -24.11 3.68 6.79
CA ALA A 99 -24.44 2.32 7.28
C ALA A 99 -24.72 1.19 6.25
N VAL A 100 -24.51 1.37 4.94
CA VAL A 100 -24.77 0.37 3.89
C VAL A 100 -23.78 0.46 2.72
N LEU A 101 -22.46 0.41 2.92
CA LEU A 101 -21.57 0.11 1.79
C LEU A 101 -20.57 -1.00 2.12
N ASP A 102 -20.73 -2.10 1.39
CA ASP A 102 -20.04 -3.38 1.48
C ASP A 102 -18.54 -3.25 1.16
N TRP A 103 -17.73 -2.87 2.15
CA TRP A 103 -16.27 -2.76 2.00
C TRP A 103 -15.54 -4.10 1.92
N SER A 104 -16.25 -5.22 2.13
CA SER A 104 -15.70 -6.53 1.75
C SER A 104 -15.39 -6.54 0.27
N ARG A 105 -16.22 -5.91 -0.57
CA ARG A 105 -15.96 -5.71 -2.00
C ARG A 105 -14.84 -4.72 -2.29
N ALA A 106 -14.72 -3.61 -1.59
CA ALA A 106 -13.69 -2.61 -1.90
C ALA A 106 -12.26 -3.05 -1.48
N CYS A 107 -12.12 -3.73 -0.35
CA CYS A 107 -10.85 -4.38 0.02
C CYS A 107 -10.56 -5.56 -0.93
N ILE A 108 -11.58 -6.32 -1.33
CA ILE A 108 -11.45 -7.37 -2.33
C ILE A 108 -11.12 -6.75 -3.69
N ASP A 109 -11.67 -5.61 -4.12
CA ASP A 109 -11.42 -5.00 -5.44
C ASP A 109 -10.00 -4.44 -5.54
N ALA A 110 -9.50 -3.78 -4.49
CA ALA A 110 -8.10 -3.36 -4.39
C ALA A 110 -7.12 -4.55 -4.44
N VAL A 111 -7.55 -5.74 -4.00
CA VAL A 111 -6.79 -7.00 -4.04
C VAL A 111 -7.11 -7.86 -5.29
N SER A 112 -8.25 -7.65 -5.94
CA SER A 112 -8.80 -8.48 -7.03
C SER A 112 -8.34 -8.02 -8.41
N VAL A 113 -7.63 -6.90 -8.51
CA VAL A 113 -6.96 -6.51 -9.75
C VAL A 113 -5.68 -7.35 -9.98
N ARG A 114 -5.80 -8.69 -10.04
CA ARG A 114 -5.16 -9.52 -11.09
C ARG A 114 -5.55 -11.01 -11.07
N ALA A 115 -6.29 -11.45 -12.09
CA ALA A 115 -6.02 -12.71 -12.83
C ALA A 115 -6.85 -12.80 -14.13
N LYS A 116 -6.55 -11.98 -15.14
CA LYS A 116 -6.83 -12.36 -16.54
C LYS A 116 -5.56 -12.27 -17.37
N ARG A 117 -4.80 -13.38 -17.40
CA ARG A 117 -4.10 -13.90 -18.59
C ARG A 117 -3.48 -15.25 -18.27
N GLY A 118 -4.24 -16.29 -18.63
CA GLY A 118 -3.74 -17.62 -18.96
C GLY A 118 -4.59 -18.09 -20.13
N ALA A 119 -4.36 -17.51 -21.31
CA ALA A 119 -4.88 -18.06 -22.56
C ALA A 119 -3.91 -19.17 -22.95
N SER A 120 -4.42 -20.40 -22.99
CA SER A 120 -3.75 -21.56 -23.59
C SER A 120 -3.59 -21.38 -25.09
#